data_AF-A0A9W8GTM9-F1
#
_entry.id   AF-A0A9W8GTM9-F1
#
_cell.length_a   1.000
_cell.length_b   1.000
_cell.length_c   1.000
_cell.angle_alpha   90.00
_cell.angle_beta   90.00
_cell.angle_gamma   90.00
#
_symmetry.space_group_name_H-M   'P 1'
#
loop_
_entity.id
_entity.type
_entity.pdbx_description
1 polymer ?
#
loop_
_entity_poly.entity_id
_entity_poly.type
_entity_poly.pdbx_seq_one_letter_code
_entity_poly.pdbx_strand_id
1 'polypeptide(L)'
;YIAVNKQRTTIPNDLNGSCSYVGQMKMAYTSPPKSEFQRLRRRKEQVCIPGSENHSDELVDTLYNHVSRKFNSLNVERVCRVKLEPGMDHHSLPEKLQPWCLTAKESAASRHNGWKGLFGRLDPNGYFGTALTELQPMGKSGTVLLYDQRRVLSVRECARAQGFPDTFEFLSTKNQVSDMHLQVGNAVPPPLAYALSLELREALFRDYLAHASDSDLSPNTEDSEILDDFAGDVCVDIPHRIRSPVLDN
;
A
#
# COMPACT_ATOMS: atom_id res chain seq x y z
N TYR A 1 7.77 -1.66 6.13
CA TYR A 1 7.22 -2.99 6.50
C TYR A 1 5.69 -3.00 6.34
N ILE A 2 5.18 -3.51 5.20
CA ILE A 2 3.73 -3.47 4.84
C ILE A 2 2.90 -4.62 5.46
N ALA A 3 3.55 -5.68 5.93
CA ALA A 3 2.88 -6.85 6.48
C ALA A 3 2.00 -6.49 7.68
N VAL A 4 0.82 -7.09 7.74
CA VAL A 4 -0.17 -6.92 8.81
C VAL A 4 -0.07 -8.09 9.79
N ASN A 5 -1.19 -8.73 10.12
CA ASN A 5 -1.23 -9.99 10.85
C ASN A 5 -0.67 -11.15 10.00
N LYS A 6 -0.29 -12.24 10.68
CA LYS A 6 -0.16 -13.54 10.00
C LYS A 6 -1.54 -13.97 9.51
N GLN A 7 -1.67 -14.19 8.21
CA GLN A 7 -2.90 -14.71 7.63
C GLN A 7 -2.95 -16.21 7.84
N ARG A 8 -4.03 -16.74 8.42
CA ARG A 8 -4.28 -18.19 8.34
C ARG A 8 -4.53 -18.53 6.87
N THR A 9 -3.77 -19.48 6.33
CA THR A 9 -3.93 -19.99 4.96
C THR A 9 -5.15 -20.89 4.79
N THR A 10 -5.97 -21.01 5.83
CA THR A 10 -7.25 -21.72 5.77
C THR A 10 -8.19 -20.95 4.85
N ILE A 11 -8.63 -21.60 3.77
CA ILE A 11 -9.78 -21.14 2.99
C ILE A 11 -10.97 -21.18 3.95
N PRO A 12 -11.71 -20.08 4.16
CA PRO A 12 -12.95 -20.13 4.91
C PRO A 12 -13.84 -21.21 4.29
N ASN A 13 -14.21 -22.23 5.07
CA ASN A 13 -15.20 -23.21 4.63
C ASN A 13 -16.55 -22.49 4.60
N ASP A 14 -16.87 -21.85 3.48
CA ASP A 14 -18.26 -21.49 3.21
C ASP A 14 -19.04 -22.81 3.08
N LEU A 15 -20.20 -22.87 3.75
CA LEU A 15 -21.13 -24.01 3.76
C LEU A 15 -21.54 -24.47 2.34
N ASN A 16 -21.24 -23.66 1.31
CA ASN A 16 -21.56 -23.89 -0.10
C ASN A 16 -20.32 -24.03 -1.02
N GLY A 17 -19.09 -24.05 -0.49
CA GLY A 17 -17.87 -24.27 -1.28
C GLY A 17 -17.46 -23.14 -2.26
N SER A 18 -18.09 -21.97 -2.19
CA SER A 18 -17.98 -20.88 -3.19
C SER A 18 -17.08 -19.70 -2.77
N CYS A 19 -16.20 -19.86 -1.78
CA CYS A 19 -15.31 -18.77 -1.39
C CYS A 19 -14.23 -18.54 -2.47
N SER A 20 -14.26 -17.37 -3.11
CA SER A 20 -13.35 -16.97 -4.20
C SER A 20 -11.99 -16.43 -3.72
N TYR A 21 -11.83 -16.27 -2.40
CA TYR A 21 -10.66 -15.68 -1.76
C TYR A 21 -10.16 -16.50 -0.57
N VAL A 22 -8.95 -16.16 -0.11
CA VAL A 22 -8.31 -16.70 1.08
C VAL A 22 -8.14 -15.56 2.08
N GLY A 23 -8.41 -15.78 3.37
CA GLY A 23 -8.33 -14.76 4.41
C GLY A 23 -9.69 -14.34 4.96
N GLN A 24 -9.74 -13.16 5.58
CA GLN A 24 -10.96 -12.60 6.19
C GLN A 24 -11.13 -11.15 5.76
N MET A 25 -12.34 -10.78 5.34
CA MET A 25 -12.67 -9.40 4.97
C MET A 25 -12.64 -8.45 6.18
N LYS A 26 -12.96 -8.97 7.37
CA LYS A 26 -12.93 -8.24 8.62
C LYS A 26 -12.41 -9.15 9.72
N MET A 27 -11.41 -8.72 10.47
CA MET A 27 -10.86 -9.44 11.61
C MET A 27 -10.24 -8.47 12.62
N ALA A 28 -9.94 -8.93 13.83
CA ALA A 28 -9.17 -8.12 14.78
C ALA A 28 -7.67 -8.16 14.47
N TYR A 29 -6.94 -7.08 14.77
CA TYR A 29 -5.48 -7.09 14.85
C TYR A 29 -5.04 -8.05 15.95
N THR A 30 -4.05 -8.90 15.65
CA THR A 30 -3.53 -9.88 16.63
C THR A 30 -2.28 -9.39 17.35
N SER A 31 -1.70 -8.28 16.90
CA SER A 31 -0.48 -7.71 17.47
C SER A 31 -0.49 -6.18 17.39
N PRO A 32 0.22 -5.49 18.29
CA PRO A 32 0.45 -4.05 18.20
C PRO A 32 1.27 -3.69 16.95
N PRO A 33 1.25 -2.41 16.50
CA PRO A 33 2.11 -1.97 15.41
C PRO A 33 3.59 -2.17 15.76
N LYS A 34 4.39 -2.61 14.78
CA LYS A 34 5.82 -2.89 14.95
C LYS A 34 6.74 -1.79 14.42
N SER A 35 6.19 -0.82 13.70
CA SER A 35 6.94 0.30 13.15
C SER A 35 6.09 1.56 13.20
N GLU A 36 6.74 2.72 13.16
CA GLU A 36 6.04 4.01 13.10
C GLU A 36 5.07 4.05 11.93
N PHE A 37 5.50 3.63 10.73
CA PHE A 37 4.59 3.50 9.59
C PHE A 37 3.29 2.74 9.90
N GLN A 38 3.37 1.62 10.64
CA GLN A 38 2.18 0.85 11.00
C GLN A 38 1.35 1.56 12.06
N ARG A 39 1.98 2.24 13.02
CA ARG A 39 1.29 3.05 14.02
C ARG A 39 0.49 4.16 13.32
N LEU A 40 1.14 4.90 12.40
CA LEU A 40 0.53 5.97 11.62
C LEU A 40 -0.66 5.47 10.78
N ARG A 41 -0.50 4.37 10.05
CA ARG A 41 -1.60 3.81 9.26
C ARG A 41 -2.75 3.25 10.11
N ARG A 42 -2.50 2.90 11.37
CA ARG A 42 -3.51 2.37 12.30
C ARG A 42 -4.21 3.42 13.16
N ARG A 43 -3.82 4.69 13.11
CA ARG A 43 -4.55 5.73 13.87
C ARG A 43 -5.99 5.84 13.38
N LYS A 44 -6.94 5.97 14.30
CA LYS A 44 -8.36 6.21 13.97
C LYS A 44 -8.50 7.54 13.21
N GLU A 45 -7.79 8.55 13.67
CA GLU A 45 -7.72 9.86 13.04
C GLU A 45 -6.47 9.95 12.16
N GLN A 46 -6.66 10.21 10.87
CA GLN A 46 -5.58 10.29 9.88
C GLN A 46 -5.20 11.72 9.53
N VAL A 47 -6.01 12.70 9.95
CA VAL A 47 -5.81 14.12 9.69
C VAL A 47 -5.32 14.77 10.98
N CYS A 48 -4.06 15.18 11.00
CA CYS A 48 -3.58 16.15 11.97
C CYS A 48 -4.03 17.52 11.44
N ILE A 49 -5.15 18.04 11.94
CA ILE A 49 -5.53 19.44 11.68
C ILE A 49 -4.64 20.28 12.60
N PRO A 50 -3.79 21.17 12.07
CA PRO A 50 -3.03 22.10 12.90
C PRO A 50 -3.99 22.95 13.75
N GLY A 51 -3.71 23.07 15.05
CA GLY A 51 -4.58 23.76 16.01
C GLY A 51 -5.70 22.91 16.66
N SER A 52 -5.84 21.64 16.28
CA SER A 52 -6.76 20.71 16.97
C SER A 52 -6.08 20.01 18.13
N GLU A 53 -6.34 20.44 19.37
CA GLU A 53 -5.81 19.82 20.60
C GLU A 53 -6.26 18.36 20.81
N ASN A 54 -7.28 17.92 20.06
CA ASN A 54 -7.75 16.54 20.09
C ASN A 54 -6.92 15.69 19.13
N HIS A 55 -5.71 15.31 19.54
CA HIS A 55 -4.93 14.27 18.88
C HIS A 55 -5.10 12.97 19.65
N SER A 56 -6.18 12.25 19.35
CA SER A 56 -6.36 10.91 19.93
C SER A 56 -5.38 9.95 19.24
N ASP A 57 -4.37 9.46 19.97
CA ASP A 57 -3.45 8.43 19.46
C ASP A 57 -4.09 7.03 19.48
N GLU A 58 -5.42 6.99 19.42
CA GLU A 58 -6.22 5.79 19.43
C GLU A 58 -6.00 4.99 18.15
N LEU A 59 -5.67 3.71 18.34
CA LEU A 59 -5.45 2.79 17.24
C LEU A 59 -6.71 2.02 16.91
N VAL A 60 -6.87 1.69 15.63
CA VAL A 60 -7.87 0.72 15.21
C VAL A 60 -7.52 -0.69 15.71
N ASP A 61 -8.56 -1.37 16.20
CA ASP A 61 -8.53 -2.77 16.59
C ASP A 61 -8.92 -3.70 15.43
N THR A 62 -9.64 -3.16 14.45
CA THR A 62 -10.23 -3.89 13.34
C THR A 62 -9.37 -3.75 12.08
N LEU A 63 -9.13 -4.89 11.43
CA LEU A 63 -8.39 -5.05 10.19
C LEU A 63 -9.36 -5.46 9.07
N TYR A 64 -9.49 -4.61 8.06
CA TYR A 64 -10.31 -4.86 6.87
C TYR A 64 -9.48 -5.32 5.66
N ASN A 65 -10.12 -6.08 4.76
CA ASN A 65 -9.58 -6.54 3.47
C ASN A 65 -8.24 -7.29 3.57
N HIS A 66 -8.03 -8.07 4.63
CA HIS A 66 -6.88 -8.96 4.73
C HIS A 66 -7.14 -10.29 3.99
N VAL A 67 -7.31 -10.16 2.67
CA VAL A 67 -7.68 -11.24 1.76
C VAL A 67 -6.80 -11.27 0.52
N SER A 68 -6.64 -12.45 -0.08
CA SER A 68 -5.93 -12.67 -1.34
C SER A 68 -6.72 -13.58 -2.27
N ARG A 69 -6.41 -13.54 -3.57
CA ARG A 69 -7.03 -14.42 -4.57
C ARG A 69 -6.75 -15.90 -4.28
N LYS A 70 -7.73 -16.76 -4.57
CA LYS A 70 -7.55 -18.21 -4.60
C LYS A 70 -6.85 -18.64 -5.90
N PHE A 71 -5.80 -19.45 -5.77
CA PHE A 71 -5.08 -20.02 -6.92
C PHE A 71 -5.38 -21.51 -7.09
N ASN A 72 -5.07 -22.06 -8.26
CA ASN A 72 -5.11 -23.50 -8.50
C ASN A 72 -4.06 -24.24 -7.63
N SER A 73 -4.27 -25.54 -7.43
CA SER A 73 -3.42 -26.38 -6.57
C SER A 73 -1.94 -26.32 -6.94
N LEU A 74 -1.62 -26.35 -8.23
CA LEU A 74 -0.25 -26.31 -8.73
C LEU A 74 0.46 -24.98 -8.39
N ASN A 75 -0.23 -23.85 -8.57
CA ASN A 75 0.33 -22.54 -8.22
C ASN A 75 0.42 -22.35 -6.70
N VAL A 76 -0.54 -22.89 -5.94
CA VAL A 76 -0.44 -22.93 -4.47
C VAL A 76 0.80 -23.73 -4.05
N GLU A 77 1.02 -24.91 -4.64
CA GLU A 77 2.20 -25.71 -4.36
C GLU A 77 3.49 -24.97 -4.71
N ARG A 78 3.56 -24.32 -5.89
CA ARG A 78 4.69 -23.47 -6.27
C ARG A 78 4.96 -22.37 -5.25
N VAL A 79 3.96 -21.56 -4.90
CA VAL A 79 4.09 -20.48 -3.89
C VAL A 79 4.59 -21.01 -2.55
N CYS A 80 4.10 -22.19 -2.15
CA CYS A 80 4.54 -22.86 -0.93
C CYS A 80 5.97 -23.40 -1.02
N ARG A 81 6.46 -23.77 -2.21
CA ARG A 81 7.77 -24.42 -2.41
C ARG A 81 8.90 -23.46 -2.78
N VAL A 82 8.61 -22.24 -3.23
CA VAL A 82 9.64 -21.19 -3.35
C VAL A 82 10.34 -21.03 -1.99
N LYS A 83 11.67 -21.04 -1.99
CA LYS A 83 12.49 -20.96 -0.77
C LYS A 83 12.08 -19.74 0.07
N LEU A 84 11.91 -19.90 1.38
CA LEU A 84 11.37 -18.86 2.27
C LEU A 84 12.46 -17.88 2.70
N GLU A 85 13.02 -17.16 1.72
CA GLU A 85 14.08 -16.16 1.91
C GLU A 85 13.78 -14.93 1.03
N PRO A 86 14.20 -13.72 1.46
CA PRO A 86 14.08 -12.50 0.66
C PRO A 86 14.64 -12.65 -0.75
N GLY A 87 13.93 -12.13 -1.76
CA GLY A 87 14.38 -12.10 -3.15
C GLY A 87 14.37 -13.45 -3.87
N MET A 88 14.01 -14.56 -3.21
CA MET A 88 13.90 -15.87 -3.86
C MET A 88 12.69 -15.94 -4.78
N ASP A 89 12.84 -16.60 -5.93
CA ASP A 89 11.83 -16.68 -6.97
C ASP A 89 11.67 -18.12 -7.51
N HIS A 90 11.01 -18.27 -8.66
CA HIS A 90 10.76 -19.57 -9.29
C HIS A 90 12.02 -20.41 -9.58
N HIS A 91 13.22 -19.82 -9.69
CA HIS A 91 14.47 -20.57 -9.87
C HIS A 91 14.78 -21.48 -8.68
N SER A 92 14.24 -21.16 -7.50
CA SER A 92 14.40 -21.98 -6.29
C SER A 92 13.46 -23.18 -6.22
N LEU A 93 12.53 -23.31 -7.16
CA LEU A 93 11.58 -24.41 -7.18
C LEU A 93 12.26 -25.73 -7.53
N PRO A 94 11.81 -26.86 -6.95
CA PRO A 94 12.18 -28.18 -7.42
C PRO A 94 11.83 -28.35 -8.91
N GLU A 95 12.66 -29.10 -9.64
CA GLU A 95 12.53 -29.30 -11.09
C GLU A 95 11.10 -29.66 -11.54
N LYS A 96 10.44 -30.57 -10.82
CA LYS A 96 9.06 -31.01 -11.12
C LYS A 96 8.00 -29.89 -11.05
N LEU A 97 8.29 -28.81 -10.32
CA LEU A 97 7.38 -27.68 -10.12
C LEU A 97 7.75 -26.45 -10.95
N GLN A 98 8.94 -26.45 -11.58
CA GLN A 98 9.38 -25.37 -12.44
C GLN A 98 8.46 -25.27 -13.67
N PRO A 99 7.85 -24.10 -13.93
CA PRO A 99 7.04 -23.94 -15.13
C PRO A 99 7.94 -23.99 -16.37
N TRP A 100 7.65 -24.89 -17.31
CA TRP A 100 8.42 -25.08 -18.55
C TRP A 100 8.64 -23.76 -19.32
N CYS A 101 7.61 -22.91 -19.38
CA CYS A 101 7.66 -21.62 -20.07
C CYS A 101 8.62 -20.59 -19.45
N LEU A 102 9.12 -20.85 -18.23
CA LEU A 102 10.06 -19.98 -17.53
C LEU A 102 11.49 -20.52 -17.54
N THR A 103 11.68 -21.82 -17.78
CA THR A 103 12.99 -22.47 -17.60
C THR A 103 13.57 -23.09 -18.87
N ALA A 104 12.75 -23.44 -19.86
CA ALA A 104 13.23 -24.02 -21.11
C ALA A 104 13.94 -22.98 -21.98
N LYS A 105 15.10 -23.34 -22.57
CA LYS A 105 15.87 -22.44 -23.45
C LYS A 105 15.12 -22.12 -24.75
N GLU A 106 14.29 -23.06 -25.18
CA GLU A 106 13.41 -23.00 -26.35
C GLU A 106 12.16 -22.15 -26.10
N SER A 107 11.91 -21.76 -24.84
CA SER A 107 10.79 -20.88 -24.48
C SER A 107 11.16 -19.40 -24.59
N ALA A 108 10.18 -18.53 -24.32
CA ALA A 108 10.40 -17.08 -24.24
C ALA A 108 11.37 -16.67 -23.11
N ALA A 109 11.72 -17.57 -22.18
CA ALA A 109 12.64 -17.30 -21.07
C ALA A 109 14.00 -16.75 -21.54
N SER A 110 14.55 -17.26 -22.64
CA SER A 110 15.82 -16.79 -23.21
C SER A 110 15.76 -15.33 -23.67
N ARG A 111 14.58 -14.83 -24.05
CA ARG A 111 14.34 -13.45 -24.51
C ARG A 111 14.03 -12.49 -23.38
N HIS A 112 13.75 -12.99 -22.17
CA HIS A 112 13.29 -12.20 -21.03
C HIS A 112 14.15 -12.44 -19.78
N ASN A 113 15.46 -12.63 -19.95
CA ASN A 113 16.43 -12.81 -18.87
C ASN A 113 16.01 -13.88 -17.83
N GLY A 114 15.47 -15.01 -18.32
CA GLY A 114 14.98 -16.10 -17.47
C GLY A 114 13.77 -15.75 -16.61
N TRP A 115 13.04 -14.66 -16.92
CA TRP A 115 11.89 -14.20 -16.14
C TRP A 115 12.17 -14.04 -14.64
N LYS A 116 13.38 -13.58 -14.30
CA LYS A 116 13.78 -13.31 -12.91
C LYS A 116 12.70 -12.48 -12.20
N GLY A 117 12.32 -12.92 -11.00
CA GLY A 117 11.29 -12.29 -10.18
C GLY A 117 9.90 -12.91 -10.29
N LEU A 118 9.59 -13.76 -11.28
CA LEU A 118 8.33 -14.52 -11.26
C LEU A 118 8.29 -15.51 -10.10
N PHE A 119 7.13 -15.60 -9.43
CA PHE A 119 6.98 -16.21 -8.10
C PHE A 119 7.98 -15.64 -7.06
N GLY A 120 8.38 -14.38 -7.22
CA GLY A 120 9.37 -13.73 -6.39
C GLY A 120 8.82 -13.36 -5.01
N ARG A 121 9.67 -13.52 -4.00
CA ARG A 121 9.47 -12.99 -2.64
C ARG A 121 9.99 -11.56 -2.57
N LEU A 122 9.19 -10.70 -1.94
CA LEU A 122 9.61 -9.35 -1.61
C LEU A 122 10.89 -9.38 -0.76
N ASP A 123 11.66 -8.30 -0.83
CA ASP A 123 12.74 -8.03 0.12
C ASP A 123 12.20 -7.11 1.23
N PRO A 124 12.30 -7.47 2.52
CA PRO A 124 11.89 -6.59 3.61
C PRO A 124 12.63 -5.25 3.65
N ASN A 125 13.85 -5.19 3.09
CA ASN A 125 14.68 -3.99 2.99
C ASN A 125 14.57 -3.31 1.62
N GLY A 126 13.84 -3.92 0.69
CA GLY A 126 13.59 -3.36 -0.63
C GLY A 126 12.38 -2.42 -0.66
N TYR A 127 11.95 -2.11 -1.87
CA TYR A 127 10.77 -1.30 -2.13
C TYR A 127 9.72 -2.09 -2.91
N PHE A 128 8.48 -1.59 -2.91
CA PHE A 128 7.41 -2.15 -3.70
C PHE A 128 7.48 -1.59 -5.13
N GLY A 129 7.61 -2.45 -6.15
CA GLY A 129 7.97 -2.00 -7.50
C GLY A 129 6.95 -1.08 -8.17
N THR A 130 5.65 -1.41 -8.12
CA THR A 130 4.57 -0.58 -8.70
C THR A 130 3.25 -0.91 -8.00
N ALA A 131 2.30 0.03 -7.99
CA ALA A 131 0.91 -0.23 -7.62
C ALA A 131 0.34 -1.38 -8.48
N LEU A 132 0.01 -2.52 -7.87
CA LEU A 132 -0.45 -3.69 -8.62
C LEU A 132 -1.97 -3.76 -8.63
N THR A 133 -2.53 -3.71 -9.83
CA THR A 133 -3.95 -3.95 -10.10
C THR A 133 -4.30 -5.45 -10.11
N GLU A 134 -3.30 -6.30 -10.34
CA GLU A 134 -3.44 -7.75 -10.25
C GLU A 134 -2.17 -8.39 -9.66
N LEU A 135 -2.35 -9.22 -8.63
CA LEU A 135 -1.28 -10.00 -8.01
C LEU A 135 -1.27 -11.41 -8.61
N GLN A 136 -0.50 -11.58 -9.67
CA GLN A 136 -0.29 -12.88 -10.29
C GLN A 136 1.19 -13.26 -10.22
N PRO A 137 1.56 -14.39 -9.58
CA PRO A 137 2.96 -14.83 -9.49
C PRO A 137 3.65 -15.03 -10.85
N MET A 138 2.87 -15.34 -11.89
CA MET A 138 3.35 -15.45 -13.28
C MET A 138 3.16 -14.17 -14.11
N GLY A 139 2.54 -13.13 -13.54
CA GLY A 139 2.33 -11.86 -14.23
C GLY A 139 3.62 -11.04 -14.28
N LYS A 140 3.66 -10.00 -15.12
CA LYS A 140 4.87 -9.20 -15.38
C LYS A 140 5.56 -8.64 -14.12
N SER A 141 4.81 -8.36 -13.06
CA SER A 141 5.39 -7.86 -11.81
C SER A 141 6.04 -8.95 -10.95
N GLY A 142 5.57 -10.21 -11.03
CA GLY A 142 6.20 -11.44 -10.52
C GLY A 142 6.46 -11.57 -9.00
N THR A 143 7.06 -10.54 -8.42
CA THR A 143 7.53 -10.43 -7.04
C THR A 143 6.37 -10.00 -6.13
N VAL A 144 5.46 -10.93 -5.90
CA VAL A 144 4.19 -10.70 -5.20
C VAL A 144 4.03 -11.55 -3.95
N LEU A 145 5.06 -12.33 -3.58
CA LEU A 145 5.04 -13.20 -2.40
C LEU A 145 5.63 -12.47 -1.20
N LEU A 146 5.10 -12.77 -0.01
CA LEU A 146 5.73 -12.33 1.23
C LEU A 146 7.03 -13.09 1.49
N TYR A 147 7.98 -12.41 2.12
CA TYR A 147 9.29 -12.96 2.42
C TYR A 147 9.26 -14.01 3.54
N ASP A 148 8.36 -13.83 4.51
CA ASP A 148 8.23 -14.67 5.72
C ASP A 148 7.01 -15.61 5.69
N GLN A 149 6.15 -15.52 4.67
CA GLN A 149 4.91 -16.28 4.56
C GLN A 149 4.76 -16.97 3.21
N ARG A 150 4.15 -18.17 3.21
CA ARG A 150 3.89 -18.97 2.01
C ARG A 150 2.60 -18.54 1.31
N ARG A 151 2.48 -17.25 0.98
CA ARG A 151 1.32 -16.67 0.30
C ARG A 151 1.69 -15.45 -0.53
N VAL A 152 0.78 -15.08 -1.42
CA VAL A 152 0.80 -13.77 -2.07
C VAL A 152 0.38 -12.68 -1.08
N LEU A 153 0.69 -11.43 -1.43
CA LEU A 153 0.20 -10.25 -0.72
C LEU A 153 -1.33 -10.19 -0.70
N SER A 154 -1.87 -9.66 0.39
CA SER A 154 -3.29 -9.38 0.52
C SER A 154 -3.65 -7.99 -0.01
N VAL A 155 -4.94 -7.73 -0.26
CA VAL A 155 -5.47 -6.40 -0.61
C VAL A 155 -4.98 -5.34 0.37
N ARG A 156 -5.09 -5.57 1.68
CA ARG A 156 -4.60 -4.63 2.70
C ARG A 156 -3.11 -4.33 2.62
N GLU A 157 -2.28 -5.31 2.28
CA GLU A 157 -0.82 -5.10 2.22
C GLU A 157 -0.46 -4.24 1.01
N CYS A 158 -1.16 -4.42 -0.11
CA CYS A 158 -1.05 -3.53 -1.26
C CYS A 158 -1.58 -2.13 -0.95
N ALA A 159 -2.70 -2.00 -0.21
CA ALA A 159 -3.24 -0.71 0.20
C ALA A 159 -2.24 0.05 1.09
N ARG A 160 -1.57 -0.65 2.03
CA ARG A 160 -0.48 -0.07 2.81
C ARG A 160 0.71 0.32 1.96
N ALA A 161 1.07 -0.46 0.94
CA ALA A 161 2.15 -0.07 0.02
C ALA A 161 1.82 1.24 -0.74
N GLN A 162 0.54 1.52 -0.98
CA GLN A 162 0.05 2.79 -1.53
C GLN A 162 -0.12 3.90 -0.47
N GLY A 163 0.07 3.60 0.82
CA GLY A 163 -0.09 4.57 1.90
C GLY A 163 -1.52 4.78 2.38
N PHE A 164 -2.48 3.92 1.99
CA PHE A 164 -3.83 4.00 2.53
C PHE A 164 -3.85 3.77 4.05
N PRO A 165 -4.70 4.49 4.78
CA PRO A 165 -4.93 4.20 6.19
C PRO A 165 -5.69 2.89 6.36
N ASP A 166 -5.49 2.23 7.50
CA ASP A 166 -6.14 0.95 7.79
C ASP A 166 -7.64 1.10 8.07
N THR A 167 -8.11 2.33 8.33
CA THR A 167 -9.53 2.70 8.42
C THR A 167 -10.25 2.67 7.07
N PHE A 168 -9.53 2.78 5.95
CA PHE A 168 -10.13 2.78 4.62
C PHE A 168 -10.53 1.35 4.23
N GLU A 169 -11.82 1.12 3.98
CA GLU A 169 -12.37 -0.17 3.55
C GLU A 169 -12.59 -0.21 2.04
N PHE A 170 -12.12 -1.27 1.39
CA PHE A 170 -12.34 -1.50 -0.04
C PHE A 170 -13.58 -2.37 -0.23
N LEU A 171 -14.54 -1.85 -0.98
CA LEU A 171 -15.82 -2.53 -1.24
C LEU A 171 -15.85 -3.06 -2.66
N SER A 172 -16.44 -4.23 -2.87
CA SER A 172 -16.59 -4.81 -4.21
C SER A 172 -17.89 -5.59 -4.30
N THR A 173 -18.41 -5.71 -5.53
CA THR A 173 -19.57 -6.55 -5.79
C THR A 173 -19.20 -8.00 -5.51
N LYS A 174 -20.00 -8.68 -4.67
CA LYS A 174 -19.78 -10.09 -4.27
C LYS A 174 -18.40 -10.37 -3.64
N ASN A 175 -17.77 -9.38 -2.99
CA ASN A 175 -16.48 -9.55 -2.31
C ASN A 175 -15.36 -10.05 -3.24
N GLN A 176 -15.37 -9.57 -4.49
CA GLN A 176 -14.41 -9.93 -5.51
C GLN A 176 -13.05 -9.25 -5.27
N VAL A 177 -12.05 -10.06 -4.94
CA VAL A 177 -10.69 -9.58 -4.60
C VAL A 177 -9.97 -8.91 -5.77
N SER A 178 -10.22 -9.32 -7.02
CA SER A 178 -9.64 -8.63 -8.18
C SER A 178 -10.05 -7.16 -8.25
N ASP A 179 -11.29 -6.86 -7.90
CA ASP A 179 -11.84 -5.51 -8.00
C ASP A 179 -11.25 -4.62 -6.91
N MET A 180 -11.02 -5.19 -5.72
CA MET A 180 -10.32 -4.49 -4.65
C MET A 180 -8.86 -4.20 -5.02
N HIS A 181 -8.16 -5.13 -5.67
CA HIS A 181 -6.81 -4.85 -6.18
C HIS A 181 -6.80 -3.79 -7.29
N LEU A 182 -7.80 -3.79 -8.17
CA LEU A 182 -7.97 -2.74 -9.18
C LEU A 182 -8.15 -1.36 -8.54
N GLN A 183 -8.99 -1.26 -7.50
CA GLN A 183 -9.17 -0.01 -6.75
C GLN A 183 -7.87 0.48 -6.11
N VAL A 184 -7.15 -0.42 -5.44
CA VAL A 184 -5.85 -0.08 -4.83
C VAL A 184 -4.82 0.32 -5.88
N GLY A 185 -4.71 -0.44 -6.97
CA GLY A 185 -3.68 -0.24 -7.99
C GLY A 185 -3.90 0.99 -8.87
N ASN A 186 -5.15 1.37 -9.12
CA ASN A 186 -5.49 2.55 -9.93
C ASN A 186 -5.58 3.85 -9.10
N ALA A 187 -5.60 3.76 -7.78
CA ALA A 187 -5.68 4.94 -6.93
C ALA A 187 -4.36 5.72 -6.92
N VAL A 188 -4.48 7.05 -6.72
CA VAL A 188 -3.34 7.90 -6.39
C VAL A 188 -2.95 7.62 -4.93
N PRO A 189 -1.65 7.41 -4.61
CA PRO A 189 -1.20 7.27 -3.23
C PRO A 189 -1.66 8.45 -2.36
N PRO A 190 -2.37 8.23 -1.24
CA PRO A 190 -2.81 9.33 -0.37
C PRO A 190 -1.68 10.25 0.11
N PRO A 191 -0.48 9.76 0.45
CA PRO A 191 0.67 10.64 0.75
C PRO A 191 1.03 11.61 -0.37
N LEU A 192 0.97 11.14 -1.62
CA LEU A 192 1.27 11.96 -2.79
C LEU A 192 0.18 13.00 -3.03
N ALA A 193 -1.10 12.58 -2.98
CA ALA A 193 -2.23 13.49 -3.13
C ALA A 193 -2.22 14.60 -2.06
N TYR A 194 -1.85 14.26 -0.83
CA TYR A 194 -1.71 15.21 0.26
C TYR A 194 -0.59 16.24 -0.01
N ALA A 195 0.60 15.79 -0.40
CA ALA A 195 1.71 16.71 -0.71
C ALA A 195 1.33 17.70 -1.84
N LEU A 196 0.65 17.21 -2.89
CA LEU A 196 0.14 18.07 -3.97
C LEU A 196 -0.92 19.06 -3.48
N SER A 197 -1.79 18.64 -2.54
CA SER A 197 -2.83 19.52 -2.00
C SER A 197 -2.26 20.68 -1.19
N LEU A 198 -1.12 20.49 -0.53
CA LEU A 198 -0.41 21.56 0.18
C LEU A 198 0.06 22.63 -0.80
N GLU A 199 0.76 22.23 -1.86
CA GLU A 199 1.23 23.19 -2.89
C GLU A 199 0.08 23.91 -3.59
N LEU A 200 -1.01 23.20 -3.88
CA LEU A 200 -2.21 23.81 -4.45
C LEU A 200 -2.84 24.84 -3.50
N ARG A 201 -2.92 24.52 -2.19
CA ARG A 201 -3.42 25.43 -1.16
C ARG A 201 -2.57 26.71 -1.10
N GLU A 202 -1.25 26.57 -1.06
CA GLU A 202 -0.32 27.70 -1.04
C GLU A 202 -0.44 28.58 -2.30
N ALA A 203 -0.64 27.97 -3.46
CA ALA A 203 -0.86 28.70 -4.71
C ALA A 203 -2.19 29.49 -4.68
N LEU A 204 -3.29 28.85 -4.27
CA LEU A 204 -4.60 29.50 -4.15
C LEU A 204 -4.60 30.62 -3.12
N PHE A 205 -3.90 30.44 -2.00
CA PHE A 205 -3.82 31.47 -0.96
C PHE A 205 -3.02 32.69 -1.44
N ARG A 206 -1.93 32.50 -2.17
CA ARG A 206 -1.18 33.61 -2.79
C ARG A 206 -2.01 34.36 -3.83
N ASP A 207 -2.76 33.64 -4.65
CA ASP A 207 -3.68 34.23 -5.62
C ASP A 207 -4.77 35.06 -4.93
N TYR A 208 -5.36 34.52 -3.86
CA TYR A 208 -6.33 35.23 -3.01
C TYR A 208 -5.75 36.53 -2.45
N LEU A 209 -4.56 36.50 -1.85
CA LEU A 209 -3.92 37.70 -1.29
C LEU A 209 -3.57 38.74 -2.36
N ALA A 210 -3.17 38.31 -3.56
CA ALA A 210 -2.86 39.21 -4.67
C ALA A 210 -4.11 39.93 -5.22
N HIS A 211 -5.28 39.31 -5.13
CA HIS A 211 -6.55 39.88 -5.59
C HIS A 211 -7.38 40.52 -4.47
N ALA A 212 -7.04 40.31 -3.21
CA ALA A 212 -7.71 40.92 -2.07
C ALA A 212 -7.54 42.45 -2.01
N SER A 213 -6.49 43.02 -2.63
CA SER A 213 -6.30 44.47 -2.72
C SER A 213 -7.23 45.19 -3.72
N ASP A 214 -7.91 44.44 -4.60
CA ASP A 214 -8.85 45.00 -5.61
C ASP A 214 -10.32 44.95 -5.16
N SER A 215 -10.60 44.38 -3.98
CA SER A 215 -11.94 44.33 -3.37
C SER A 215 -11.93 45.00 -2.00
N ASP A 216 -13.02 45.68 -1.61
CA ASP A 216 -13.18 46.36 -0.30
C ASP A 216 -13.08 45.41 0.95
N LEU A 217 -12.66 44.17 0.77
CA LEU A 217 -12.28 43.22 1.82
C LEU A 217 -10.75 43.10 1.87
N SER A 218 -10.08 44.05 2.52
CA SER A 218 -8.68 43.90 2.88
C SER A 218 -8.51 42.65 3.78
N PRO A 219 -7.53 41.78 3.53
CA PRO A 219 -7.23 40.69 4.47
C PRO A 219 -6.86 41.30 5.82
N ASN A 220 -7.46 40.81 6.90
CA ASN A 220 -7.06 41.26 8.24
C ASN A 220 -5.67 40.69 8.55
N THR A 221 -4.91 41.35 9.43
CA THR A 221 -3.57 40.89 9.86
C THR A 221 -3.54 39.45 10.36
N GLU A 222 -4.67 38.94 10.87
CA GLU A 222 -4.84 37.54 11.28
C GLU A 222 -4.72 36.54 10.12
N ASP A 223 -5.13 36.89 8.89
CA ASP A 223 -5.09 35.98 7.73
C ASP A 223 -3.65 35.65 7.31
N SER A 224 -2.72 36.59 7.55
CA SER A 224 -1.29 36.42 7.21
C SER A 224 -0.53 35.51 8.20
N GLU A 225 -0.99 35.40 9.44
CA GLU A 225 -0.36 34.57 10.49
C GLU A 225 -0.76 33.08 10.40
N ILE A 226 -1.84 32.76 9.69
CA ILE A 226 -2.34 31.37 9.47
C ILE A 226 -1.31 30.49 8.73
N LEU A 227 -0.37 31.07 8.00
CA LEU A 227 0.63 30.31 7.23
C LEU A 227 1.69 29.60 8.09
N ASP A 228 2.10 30.18 9.21
CA ASP A 228 3.16 29.61 10.04
C ASP A 228 2.65 28.55 11.01
N ASP A 229 1.40 28.65 11.49
CA ASP A 229 0.79 27.69 12.42
C ASP A 229 0.27 26.41 11.74
N PHE A 230 -0.06 26.46 10.44
CA PHE A 230 -0.60 25.30 9.70
C PHE A 230 0.45 24.43 9.00
N ALA A 231 1.74 24.68 9.25
CA ALA A 231 2.85 23.80 8.89
C ALA A 231 2.98 22.57 9.83
N GLY A 232 1.99 22.33 10.69
CA GLY A 232 1.93 21.18 11.60
C GLY A 232 1.95 19.84 10.87
N ASP A 233 2.92 19.01 11.25
CA ASP A 233 3.22 17.70 10.70
C ASP A 233 1.97 16.81 10.59
N VAL A 234 1.70 16.33 9.38
CA VAL A 234 0.91 15.10 9.22
C VAL A 234 1.81 13.91 9.50
N CYS A 235 1.19 12.83 9.96
CA CYS A 235 1.69 11.46 10.13
C CYS A 235 2.23 10.79 8.85
N VAL A 236 3.01 11.52 8.09
CA VAL A 236 3.92 11.11 7.03
C VAL A 236 5.21 11.83 7.40
N ASP A 237 6.22 11.11 7.88
CA ASP A 237 7.56 11.66 8.03
C ASP A 237 8.03 12.17 6.67
N ILE A 238 7.74 13.42 6.36
CA ILE A 238 8.50 14.22 5.40
C ILE A 238 9.57 14.86 6.28
N PRO A 239 10.77 14.25 6.39
CA PRO A 239 11.82 14.82 7.22
C PRO A 239 12.04 16.26 6.79
N HIS A 240 11.92 17.16 7.76
CA HIS A 240 12.15 18.60 7.72
C HIS A 240 12.20 19.20 6.32
N ARG A 241 11.17 19.98 6.00
CA ARG A 241 11.16 21.02 4.97
C ARG A 241 12.53 21.70 4.90
N ILE A 242 13.42 21.22 4.03
CA ILE A 242 14.63 21.95 3.67
C ILE A 242 14.07 23.17 2.94
N ARG A 243 13.95 24.28 3.66
CA ARG A 243 13.75 25.60 3.05
C ARG A 243 14.93 25.76 2.10
N SER A 244 14.72 25.52 0.82
CA SER A 244 15.66 25.93 -0.21
C SER A 244 15.77 27.45 -0.12
N PRO A 245 16.98 28.01 0.10
CA PRO A 245 17.18 29.45 0.02
C PRO A 245 17.24 29.80 -1.47
N VAL A 246 16.07 29.93 -2.09
CA VAL A 246 15.98 30.50 -3.43
C VAL A 246 14.87 31.52 -3.37
N LEU A 247 15.27 32.74 -3.01
CA LEU A 247 14.93 34.02 -3.63
C LEU A 247 15.30 35.14 -2.63
N ASP A 248 16.60 35.28 -2.38
CA ASP A 248 17.19 36.59 -2.05
C ASP A 248 18.06 36.96 -3.25
N ASN A 249 17.48 37.76 -4.15
CA ASN A 249 18.13 38.69 -5.08
C ASN A 249 17.05 39.45 -5.87
#